data_AF-U3GIY6-F1
#
_entry.id   AF-U3GIY6-F1
#
_cell.length_a   1.000
_cell.length_b   1.000
_cell.length_c   1.000
_cell.angle_alpha   90.00
_cell.angle_beta   90.00
_cell.angle_gamma   90.00
#
_symmetry.space_group_name_H-M   'P 1'
#
loop_
_entity.id
_entity.type
_entity.pdbx_description
1 polymer ?
#
loop_
_entity_poly.entity_id
_entity_poly.type
_entity_poly.pdbx_seq_one_letter_code
_entity_poly.pdbx_strand_id
1 'polypeptide(L)' 'MDRADDTHNSVEVLENHTPACGGDPNTAPRVVTLLIDKNTGALRKDDPASGEYVPLK' A
#
# COMPACT_ATOMS: atom_id res chain seq x y z
N MET A 1 9.92 8.75 -15.88
CA MET A 1 9.62 9.64 -14.74
C MET A 1 8.12 9.73 -14.66
N ASP A 2 7.57 8.72 -14.02
CA ASP A 2 6.15 8.44 -13.89
C ASP A 2 5.44 9.65 -13.29
N ARG A 3 4.45 10.15 -14.03
CA ARG A 3 3.57 11.22 -13.59
C ARG A 3 2.94 10.76 -12.29
N ALA A 4 3.36 11.37 -11.17
CA ALA A 4 2.71 11.18 -9.89
C ALA A 4 1.20 11.33 -10.12
N ASP A 5 0.45 10.28 -9.82
CA ASP A 5 -0.99 10.26 -9.98
C ASP A 5 -1.57 11.30 -9.01
N ASP A 6 -1.78 12.52 -9.50
CA ASP A 6 -2.23 13.65 -8.69
C ASP A 6 -3.72 13.53 -8.31
N THR A 7 -4.40 12.49 -8.80
CA THR A 7 -5.80 12.22 -8.49
C THR A 7 -5.98 11.36 -7.25
N HIS A 8 -4.92 10.69 -6.77
CA HIS A 8 -4.98 9.82 -5.61
C HIS A 8 -3.99 10.22 -4.50
N ASN A 9 -4.38 9.96 -3.24
CA ASN A 9 -3.42 9.85 -2.14
C ASN A 9 -3.00 8.38 -1.99
N SER A 10 -1.75 8.13 -1.61
CA SER A 10 -1.23 6.78 -1.35
C SER A 10 -0.99 6.55 0.14
N VAL A 11 -1.40 5.38 0.65
CA VAL A 11 -1.07 4.91 2.00
C VAL A 11 -0.36 3.57 1.88
N GLU A 12 0.86 3.48 2.37
CA GLU A 12 1.61 2.22 2.46
C GLU A 12 1.47 1.63 3.86
N VAL A 13 1.12 0.35 3.94
CA VAL A 13 1.05 -0.43 5.17
C VAL A 13 2.21 -1.42 5.17
N LEU A 14 3.07 -1.31 6.17
CA LEU A 14 4.23 -2.17 6.38
C LEU A 14 4.02 -2.99 7.65
N GLU A 15 4.57 -4.20 7.71
CA GLU A 15 4.65 -4.92 8.98
C GLU A 15 5.64 -4.23 9.91
N ASN A 16 5.23 -4.08 11.17
CA ASN A 16 6.11 -3.55 12.21
C ASN A 16 6.91 -4.71 12.82
N HIS A 17 8.08 -5.01 12.24
CA HIS A 17 9.00 -5.98 12.82
C HIS A 17 9.81 -5.33 13.94
N THR A 18 9.60 -5.82 15.16
CA THR A 18 10.32 -5.44 16.37
C THR A 18 10.98 -6.69 16.94
N PRO A 19 12.00 -6.59 17.80
CA PRO A 19 12.59 -7.78 18.43
C PRO A 19 11.59 -8.66 19.21
N ALA A 20 10.40 -8.13 19.56
CA ALA A 20 9.36 -8.86 20.26
C ALA A 20 8.46 -9.71 19.33
N CYS A 21 8.35 -9.37 18.04
CA CYS A 21 7.73 -10.24 17.03
C CYS A 21 8.84 -10.95 16.25
N GLY A 22 8.75 -12.27 16.08
CA GLY A 22 9.86 -13.11 15.61
C GLY A 22 10.31 -12.94 14.15
N GLY A 23 10.02 -11.81 13.50
CA GLY A 23 10.51 -11.46 12.17
C GLY A 23 11.84 -10.70 12.22
N ASP A 24 12.56 -10.63 11.10
CA ASP A 24 13.80 -9.85 11.01
C ASP A 24 13.49 -8.35 11.18
N PRO A 25 14.03 -7.66 12.20
CA PRO A 25 13.79 -6.23 12.44
C PRO A 25 14.29 -5.31 11.31
N ASN A 26 15.17 -5.80 10.44
CA ASN A 26 15.65 -5.06 9.27
C ASN A 26 14.76 -5.24 8.03
N THR A 27 13.77 -6.11 8.13
CA THR A 27 12.75 -6.29 7.10
C THR A 27 11.45 -5.69 7.60
N ALA A 28 10.95 -4.66 6.93
CA ALA A 28 9.59 -4.17 7.08
C ALA A 28 8.81 -4.58 5.82
N PRO A 29 8.40 -5.85 5.68
CA PRO A 29 7.71 -6.31 4.50
C PRO A 29 6.43 -5.48 4.28
N ARG A 30 6.22 -5.11 3.01
CA ARG A 30 5.02 -4.36 2.60
C ARG A 30 3.81 -5.29 2.63
N VAL A 31 2.78 -4.89 3.36
CA VAL A 31 1.51 -5.62 3.47
C VAL A 31 0.59 -5.24 2.32
N VAL A 32 0.37 -3.92 2.12
CA VAL A 32 -0.52 -3.39 1.10
C VAL A 32 -0.25 -1.91 0.87
N THR A 33 -0.51 -1.43 -0.34
CA THR A 33 -0.61 -0.02 -0.70
C THR A 33 -2.06 0.29 -1.06
N LEU A 34 -2.63 1.32 -0.45
CA LEU A 34 -3.96 1.82 -0.75
C LEU A 34 -3.87 3.10 -1.56
N LEU A 35 -4.64 3.19 -2.64
CA LEU A 35 -4.90 4.44 -3.35
C LEU A 35 -6.29 4.94 -2.97
N ILE A 36 -6.35 6.23 -2.63
CA ILE A 36 -7.57 6.92 -2.24
C ILE A 36 -7.83 8.00 -3.28
N ASP A 37 -8.92 7.87 -4.05
CA ASP A 37 -9.33 8.91 -4.99
C ASP A 37 -9.69 10.19 -4.21
N LYS A 38 -9.02 11.30 -4.53
CA LYS A 38 -9.15 12.56 -3.79
C LYS A 38 -10.54 13.20 -3.92
N ASN A 39 -11.30 12.86 -4.95
CA ASN A 39 -12.59 13.48 -5.25
C ASN A 39 -13.77 12.70 -4.66
N THR A 40 -13.65 11.37 -4.63
CA THR A 40 -14.74 10.44 -4.29
C THR A 40 -14.48 9.67 -3.01
N GLY A 41 -13.23 9.59 -2.55
CA GLY A 41 -12.82 8.76 -1.42
C GLY A 41 -12.80 7.26 -1.73
N ALA A 42 -13.00 6.85 -2.99
CA ALA A 42 -12.96 5.45 -3.38
C ALA A 42 -11.57 4.85 -3.15
N LEU A 43 -11.55 3.63 -2.60
CA LEU A 43 -10.32 2.93 -2.25
C LEU A 43 -9.96 1.87 -3.30
N ARG A 44 -8.68 1.76 -3.61
CA ARG A 44 -8.08 0.64 -4.36
C ARG A 44 -6.89 0.10 -3.57
N LYS A 45 -6.62 -1.20 -3.66
CA LYS A 45 -5.42 -1.83 -3.07
C LYS A 45 -4.53 -2.42 -4.15
N ASP A 46 -3.22 -2.47 -3.91
CA ASP A 46 -2.33 -3.25 -4.78
C ASP A 46 -2.65 -4.74 -4.68
N ASP A 47 -2.61 -5.40 -5.84
CA ASP A 47 -2.58 -6.84 -5.96
C ASP A 47 -1.11 -7.27 -6.09
N PRO A 48 -0.56 -8.00 -5.11
CA PRO A 48 0.85 -8.37 -5.12
C PRO A 48 1.22 -9.36 -6.23
N ALA A 49 0.25 -10.07 -6.82
CA ALA A 49 0.49 -11.00 -7.92
C ALA A 49 0.56 -10.31 -9.28
N SER A 50 -0.26 -9.27 -9.49
CA SER A 50 -0.37 -8.57 -10.77
C SER A 50 0.33 -7.21 -10.80
N GLY A 51 0.59 -6.60 -9.64
CA GLY A 51 1.07 -5.22 -9.50
C GLY A 51 0.01 -4.16 -9.81
N GLU A 52 -1.23 -4.55 -10.09
CA GLU A 52 -2.33 -3.64 -10.39
C GLU A 52 -3.07 -3.19 -9.13
N TYR A 53 -3.78 -2.06 -9.22
CA TYR A 53 -4.64 -1.60 -8.14
C TYR A 53 -6.10 -2.00 -8.37
N VAL A 54 -6.66 -2.83 -7.50
CA VAL A 54 -8.04 -3.32 -7.59
C VAL A 54 -8.95 -2.59 -6.59
N PRO A 55 -10.22 -2.30 -6.93
CA PRO A 55 -11.15 -1.65 -6.00
C PRO A 55 -11.32 -2.44 -4.69
N LEU A 56 -11.35 -1.73 -3.56
CA LEU A 56 -11.79 -2.28 -2.28
C LEU A 56 -13.32 -2.36 -2.28
N LYS A 57 -13.88 -3.54 -2.00
CA LYS A 57 -15.32 -3.73 -1.78
C LYS A 57 -15.68 -3.56 -0.31
#